data_AF-A0A7C6NCH7-F1
#
_entry.id   AF-A0A7C6NCH7-F1
#
_cell.length_a   1.000
_cell.length_b   1.000
_cell.length_c   1.000
_cell.angle_alpha   90.00
_cell.angle_beta   90.00
_cell.angle_gamma   90.00
#
_symmetry.space_group_name_H-M   'P 1'
#
loop_
_entity.id
_entity.type
_entity.pdbx_description
1 polymer ?
#
loop_
_entity_poly.entity_id
_entity_poly.type
_entity_poly.pdbx_seq_one_letter_code
_entity_poly.pdbx_strand_id
1 'polypeptide(L)'
;MVWKNQEGMSLIEVIVAILLVAIAIIPLLQFFVTGSAFTATARHEVTALNFAQELIEELKSVNSRQIGVARECTETGNNKIRLANDAGNISINHLITITAGKGEGQVRRITAYNASNQVVTVSPVWDTGKAPDDTSHYLVCGNGSILTGAVQSGTANTVRLAGNENSKNDFFKDYFIMIAGGKGAGQVQKIKAYNGTTKIAAVESNWHTQPDATSFYRLYRYEYRIEVPAAAENLKTIKVTVFYPSGDSLKELSLTTEKHRR
;
A
#
# COMPACT_ATOMS: atom_id res chain seq x y z
N MET A 1 46.96 61.27 -8.74
CA MET A 1 47.45 60.16 -9.58
C MET A 1 47.82 59.01 -8.63
N VAL A 2 46.85 58.17 -8.30
CA VAL A 2 47.02 57.07 -7.34
C VAL A 2 47.45 55.83 -8.12
N TRP A 3 48.57 55.26 -7.71
CA TRP A 3 49.32 54.23 -8.41
C TRP A 3 48.53 52.92 -8.45
N LYS A 4 48.33 52.34 -9.65
CA LYS A 4 47.90 50.95 -9.81
C LYS A 4 49.10 50.06 -9.48
N ASN A 5 49.14 49.51 -8.27
CA ASN A 5 50.07 48.43 -7.95
C ASN A 5 49.54 47.16 -8.64
N GLN A 6 50.19 46.74 -9.73
CA GLN A 6 49.94 45.47 -10.40
C GLN A 6 51.12 44.53 -10.13
N GLU A 7 51.29 44.13 -8.88
CA GLU A 7 52.09 42.94 -8.59
C GLU A 7 51.23 41.73 -8.96
N GLY A 8 51.70 40.94 -9.94
CA GLY A 8 51.06 39.67 -10.28
C GLY A 8 51.10 38.72 -9.08
N MET A 9 50.02 37.97 -8.85
CA MET A 9 49.96 37.02 -7.73
C MET A 9 51.17 36.07 -7.74
N SER A 10 51.82 35.92 -6.59
CA SER A 10 52.93 34.97 -6.45
C SER A 10 52.40 33.54 -6.58
N LEU A 11 53.20 32.65 -7.19
CA LEU A 11 52.85 31.24 -7.37
C LEU A 11 52.52 30.57 -6.02
N ILE A 12 53.21 30.95 -4.94
CA ILE A 12 52.95 30.45 -3.58
C ILE A 12 51.55 30.84 -3.09
N GLU A 13 51.10 32.05 -3.42
CA GLU A 13 49.81 32.61 -3.00
C GLU A 13 48.66 31.89 -3.70
N VAL A 14 48.83 31.61 -5.00
CA VAL A 14 47.87 30.84 -5.79
C VAL A 14 47.76 29.40 -5.25
N ILE A 15 48.88 28.77 -4.90
CA ILE A 15 48.90 27.42 -4.34
C ILE A 15 48.20 27.39 -2.96
N VAL A 16 48.50 28.36 -2.09
CA VAL A 16 47.88 28.46 -0.76
C VAL A 16 46.38 28.73 -0.86
N ALA A 17 45.95 29.62 -1.77
CA ALA A 17 44.54 29.90 -1.99
C ALA A 17 43.77 28.67 -2.48
N ILE A 18 44.32 27.90 -3.42
CA ILE A 18 43.71 26.65 -3.91
C ILE A 18 43.62 25.61 -2.78
N LEU A 19 44.65 25.48 -1.94
CA LEU A 19 44.64 24.56 -0.80
C LEU A 19 43.58 24.93 0.23
N LEU A 20 43.45 26.22 0.58
CA LEU A 20 42.42 26.70 1.50
C LEU A 20 41.01 26.47 0.93
N VAL A 21 40.84 26.70 -0.38
CA VAL A 21 39.58 26.42 -1.07
C VAL A 21 39.28 24.92 -1.08
N ALA A 22 40.26 24.05 -1.32
CA ALA A 22 40.05 22.59 -1.29
C ALA A 22 39.66 22.10 0.12
N ILE A 23 40.29 22.63 1.17
CA ILE A 23 39.96 22.33 2.57
C ILE A 23 38.52 22.77 2.91
N ALA A 24 38.04 23.88 2.34
CA ALA A 24 36.67 24.35 2.56
C ALA A 24 35.63 23.63 1.69
N ILE A 25 35.95 23.31 0.43
CA ILE A 25 35.01 22.72 -0.54
C ILE A 25 34.70 21.26 -0.21
N ILE A 26 35.69 20.46 0.22
CA ILE A 26 35.47 19.03 0.48
C ILE A 26 34.40 18.80 1.57
N PRO A 27 34.49 19.43 2.77
CA PRO A 27 33.45 19.32 3.78
C PRO A 27 32.10 19.90 3.33
N LEU A 28 32.11 20.97 2.52
CA LEU A 28 30.88 21.59 2.02
C LEU A 28 30.14 20.67 1.04
N LEU A 29 30.87 20.00 0.14
CA LEU A 29 30.30 19.01 -0.77
C LEU A 29 29.76 17.80 0.00
N GLN A 30 30.50 17.32 1.01
CA GLN A 30 30.04 16.24 1.89
C GLN A 30 28.77 16.64 2.67
N PHE A 31 28.72 17.86 3.18
CA PHE A 31 27.54 18.40 3.87
C PHE A 31 26.34 18.48 2.92
N PHE A 32 26.53 18.96 1.69
CA PHE A 32 25.47 19.04 0.70
C PHE A 32 24.93 17.65 0.32
N VAL A 33 25.80 16.67 0.07
CA VAL A 33 25.40 15.29 -0.23
C VAL A 33 24.65 14.68 0.95
N THR A 34 25.19 14.80 2.17
CA THR A 34 24.56 14.26 3.39
C THR A 34 23.21 14.94 3.65
N GLY A 35 23.12 16.26 3.50
CA GLY A 35 21.88 17.01 3.69
C GLY A 35 20.81 16.66 2.66
N SER A 36 21.20 16.44 1.40
CA SER A 36 20.27 16.01 0.35
C SER A 36 19.74 14.58 0.59
N ALA A 37 20.61 13.66 1.02
CA ALA A 37 20.23 12.29 1.39
C ALA A 37 19.29 12.25 2.62
N PHE A 38 19.58 13.08 3.63
CA PHE A 38 18.73 13.23 4.81
C PHE A 38 17.35 13.78 4.43
N THR A 39 17.30 14.79 3.57
CA THR A 39 16.04 15.38 3.07
C THR A 39 15.23 14.36 2.27
N ALA A 40 15.87 13.55 1.42
CA ALA A 40 15.19 12.50 0.67
C ALA A 40 14.59 11.43 1.60
N THR A 41 15.36 11.00 2.62
CA THR A 41 14.90 10.02 3.61
C THR A 41 13.71 10.54 4.42
N ALA A 42 13.79 11.79 4.90
CA ALA A 42 12.71 12.43 5.64
C ALA A 42 11.42 12.56 4.81
N ARG A 43 11.53 12.77 3.48
CA ARG A 43 10.36 12.79 2.59
C ARG A 43 9.63 11.44 2.55
N HIS A 44 10.36 10.33 2.47
CA HIS A 44 9.76 8.99 2.46
C HIS A 44 9.00 8.73 3.76
N GLU A 45 9.60 9.08 4.90
CA GLU A 45 8.98 8.93 6.21
C GLU A 45 7.68 9.74 6.35
N VAL A 46 7.69 11.03 5.99
CA VAL A 46 6.47 11.86 6.01
C VAL A 46 5.40 11.33 5.06
N THR A 47 5.80 10.86 3.88
CA THR A 47 4.85 10.30 2.90
C THR A 47 4.26 8.98 3.37
N ALA A 48 5.06 8.12 4.00
CA ALA A 48 4.61 6.85 4.58
C ALA A 48 3.67 7.09 5.77
N LEU A 49 3.94 8.11 6.59
CA LEU A 49 3.05 8.54 7.66
C LEU A 49 1.70 9.02 7.14
N ASN A 50 1.70 9.91 6.15
CA ASN A 50 0.45 10.38 5.54
C ASN A 50 -0.35 9.22 4.91
N PHE A 51 0.34 8.28 4.26
CA PHE A 51 -0.31 7.08 3.71
C PHE A 51 -0.90 6.17 4.80
N ALA A 52 -0.16 5.93 5.89
CA ALA A 52 -0.67 5.17 7.02
C ALA A 52 -1.89 5.85 7.68
N GLN A 53 -1.87 7.17 7.78
CA GLN A 53 -2.99 7.97 8.29
C GLN A 53 -4.21 7.86 7.37
N GLU A 54 -4.03 7.99 6.05
CA GLU A 54 -5.09 7.82 5.07
C GLU A 54 -5.77 6.46 5.22
N LEU A 55 -4.98 5.37 5.31
CA LEU A 55 -5.50 4.03 5.56
C LEU A 55 -6.29 3.94 6.87
N ILE A 56 -5.80 4.54 7.95
CA ILE A 56 -6.53 4.55 9.23
C ILE A 56 -7.85 5.32 9.13
N GLU A 57 -7.88 6.47 8.47
CA GLU A 57 -9.11 7.24 8.32
C GLU A 57 -10.15 6.47 7.49
N GLU A 58 -9.71 5.79 6.44
CA GLU A 58 -10.58 4.91 5.68
C GLU A 58 -11.07 3.72 6.54
N LEU A 59 -10.20 3.08 7.32
CA LEU A 59 -10.56 1.97 8.22
C LEU A 59 -11.50 2.39 9.35
N LYS A 60 -11.42 3.64 9.82
CA LYS A 60 -12.36 4.18 10.81
C LYS A 60 -13.79 4.21 10.27
N SER A 61 -13.99 4.33 8.96
CA SER A 61 -15.31 4.24 8.34
C SER A 61 -15.86 2.80 8.29
N VAL A 62 -14.98 1.79 8.21
CA VAL A 62 -15.37 0.37 8.09
C VAL A 62 -15.90 -0.17 9.40
N ASN A 63 -17.03 -0.88 9.39
CA ASN A 63 -17.62 -1.45 10.61
C ASN A 63 -16.62 -2.38 11.35
N SER A 64 -16.51 -2.26 12.67
CA SER A 64 -15.59 -3.10 13.48
C SER A 64 -15.88 -4.60 13.38
N ARG A 65 -17.10 -4.97 12.98
CA ARG A 65 -17.53 -6.35 12.74
C ARG A 65 -17.19 -6.87 11.33
N GLN A 66 -16.62 -6.04 10.46
CA GLN A 66 -16.17 -6.40 9.11
C GLN A 66 -14.65 -6.57 9.00
N ILE A 67 -13.93 -6.31 10.08
CA ILE A 67 -12.48 -6.50 10.19
C ILE A 67 -12.20 -7.45 11.34
N GLY A 68 -11.25 -8.36 11.22
CA GLY A 68 -10.98 -9.34 12.28
C GLY A 68 -9.90 -10.35 11.94
N VAL A 69 -9.80 -11.37 12.79
CA VAL A 69 -8.96 -12.55 12.55
C VAL A 69 -9.88 -13.72 12.19
N ALA A 70 -9.56 -14.41 11.10
CA ALA A 70 -10.31 -15.59 10.70
C ALA A 70 -10.07 -16.73 11.70
N ARG A 71 -10.91 -17.77 11.64
CA ARG A 71 -10.79 -18.96 12.51
C ARG A 71 -10.30 -20.19 11.77
N GLU A 72 -10.76 -20.38 10.53
CA GLU A 72 -10.38 -21.53 9.70
C GLU A 72 -10.87 -21.31 8.25
N CYS A 73 -10.28 -22.01 7.29
CA CYS A 73 -10.88 -22.26 5.99
C CYS A 73 -11.64 -23.59 6.06
N THR A 74 -12.98 -23.54 6.10
CA THR A 74 -13.80 -24.75 6.27
C THR A 74 -13.66 -25.70 5.07
N GLU A 75 -13.74 -27.00 5.35
CA GLU A 75 -13.17 -28.16 4.63
C GLU A 75 -13.70 -28.49 3.22
N THR A 76 -14.50 -27.63 2.56
CA THR A 76 -15.01 -27.95 1.22
C THR A 76 -14.81 -26.80 0.24
N GLY A 77 -13.87 -26.97 -0.69
CA GLY A 77 -13.79 -26.17 -1.93
C GLY A 77 -12.76 -25.04 -1.97
N ASN A 78 -11.88 -24.88 -0.96
CA ASN A 78 -10.87 -23.80 -0.88
C ASN A 78 -11.44 -22.40 -1.18
N ASN A 79 -12.73 -22.20 -0.92
CA ASN A 79 -13.47 -20.98 -1.22
C ASN A 79 -14.30 -20.51 -0.03
N LYS A 80 -14.08 -21.10 1.14
CA LYS A 80 -14.78 -20.73 2.37
C LYS A 80 -13.80 -20.17 3.37
N ILE A 81 -14.26 -19.25 4.18
CA ILE A 81 -13.51 -18.71 5.30
C ILE A 81 -14.49 -18.48 6.44
N ARG A 82 -14.14 -19.01 7.62
CA ARG A 82 -14.88 -18.75 8.84
C ARG A 82 -14.34 -17.50 9.49
N LEU A 83 -15.16 -16.47 9.57
CA LEU A 83 -14.81 -15.18 10.16
C LEU A 83 -14.80 -15.24 11.69
N ALA A 84 -14.38 -14.14 12.31
CA ALA A 84 -14.36 -13.98 13.77
C ALA A 84 -15.76 -14.20 14.39
N ASN A 85 -15.80 -14.56 15.68
CA ASN A 85 -17.07 -14.77 16.41
C ASN A 85 -17.95 -13.51 16.46
N ASP A 86 -17.32 -12.34 16.47
CA ASP A 86 -17.98 -11.03 16.48
C ASP A 86 -18.28 -10.48 15.07
N ALA A 87 -18.05 -11.28 14.02
CA ALA A 87 -18.34 -10.88 12.66
C ALA A 87 -19.83 -10.58 12.47
N GLY A 88 -20.11 -9.45 11.81
CA GLY A 88 -21.45 -8.90 11.68
C GLY A 88 -22.20 -9.50 10.50
N ASN A 89 -23.22 -8.77 10.03
CA ASN A 89 -23.81 -9.10 8.74
C ASN A 89 -22.82 -8.73 7.61
N ILE A 90 -22.64 -9.65 6.66
CA ILE A 90 -21.72 -9.48 5.55
C ILE A 90 -22.52 -9.39 4.25
N SER A 91 -22.38 -8.27 3.55
CA SER A 91 -23.07 -8.04 2.28
C SER A 91 -22.46 -8.88 1.16
N ILE A 92 -23.31 -9.50 0.34
CA ILE A 92 -22.89 -10.15 -0.90
C ILE A 92 -22.35 -9.10 -1.88
N ASN A 93 -21.40 -9.48 -2.74
CA ASN A 93 -20.65 -8.61 -3.66
C ASN A 93 -19.64 -7.66 -3.01
N HIS A 94 -19.57 -7.57 -1.68
CA HIS A 94 -18.42 -6.97 -1.03
C HIS A 94 -17.16 -7.80 -1.30
N LEU A 95 -16.02 -7.15 -1.15
CA LEU A 95 -14.73 -7.79 -1.25
C LEU A 95 -14.23 -8.14 0.14
N ILE A 96 -13.58 -9.30 0.24
CA ILE A 96 -12.78 -9.68 1.39
C ILE A 96 -11.31 -9.67 0.99
N THR A 97 -10.52 -8.95 1.78
CA THR A 97 -9.07 -8.80 1.62
C THR A 97 -8.39 -9.46 2.81
N ILE A 98 -7.40 -10.30 2.55
CA ILE A 98 -6.54 -10.86 3.60
C ILE A 98 -5.37 -9.89 3.80
N THR A 99 -5.37 -9.23 4.94
CA THR A 99 -4.50 -8.08 5.21
C THR A 99 -3.22 -8.44 5.97
N ALA A 100 -3.15 -9.65 6.53
CA ALA A 100 -1.96 -10.24 7.16
C ALA A 100 -2.16 -11.75 7.36
N GLY A 101 -1.08 -12.49 7.61
CA GLY A 101 -1.11 -13.92 7.90
C GLY A 101 -1.19 -14.79 6.64
N LYS A 102 -1.66 -16.03 6.76
CA LYS A 102 -1.73 -16.95 5.62
C LYS A 102 -2.68 -16.43 4.53
N GLY A 103 -2.16 -16.33 3.31
CA GLY A 103 -2.94 -15.80 2.20
C GLY A 103 -3.00 -14.27 2.11
N GLU A 104 -2.15 -13.56 2.86
CA GLU A 104 -1.92 -12.11 2.77
C GLU A 104 -1.83 -11.63 1.31
N GLY A 105 -2.49 -10.51 1.03
CA GLY A 105 -2.52 -9.85 -0.28
C GLY A 105 -3.61 -10.36 -1.21
N GLN A 106 -4.31 -11.46 -0.89
CA GLN A 106 -5.42 -11.93 -1.70
C GLN A 106 -6.69 -11.10 -1.47
N VAL A 107 -7.39 -10.81 -2.56
CA VAL A 107 -8.72 -10.17 -2.57
C VAL A 107 -9.69 -11.08 -3.30
N ARG A 108 -10.89 -11.29 -2.76
CA ARG A 108 -11.95 -12.09 -3.38
C ARG A 108 -13.31 -11.45 -3.22
N ARG A 109 -14.22 -11.75 -4.15
CA ARG A 109 -15.62 -11.35 -4.02
C ARG A 109 -16.39 -12.33 -3.16
N ILE A 110 -17.21 -11.79 -2.27
CA ILE A 110 -18.13 -12.56 -1.44
C ILE A 110 -19.36 -12.93 -2.26
N THR A 111 -19.63 -14.22 -2.36
CA THR A 111 -20.75 -14.79 -3.14
C THR A 111 -21.86 -15.34 -2.24
N ALA A 112 -21.54 -15.78 -1.03
CA ALA A 112 -22.52 -16.16 -0.02
C ALA A 112 -22.00 -15.89 1.39
N TYR A 113 -22.92 -15.73 2.34
CA TYR A 113 -22.61 -15.62 3.77
C TYR A 113 -23.62 -16.42 4.59
N ASN A 114 -23.13 -17.31 5.46
CA ASN A 114 -23.92 -18.01 6.45
C ASN A 114 -23.69 -17.37 7.82
N ALA A 115 -24.69 -16.63 8.31
CA ALA A 115 -24.60 -15.89 9.56
C ALA A 115 -24.59 -16.80 10.81
N SER A 116 -25.16 -18.01 10.73
CA SER A 116 -25.24 -18.93 11.87
C SER A 116 -23.88 -19.46 12.30
N ASN A 117 -22.91 -19.51 11.38
CA ASN A 117 -21.57 -20.02 11.62
C ASN A 117 -20.45 -19.06 11.18
N GLN A 118 -20.83 -17.84 10.79
CA GLN A 118 -19.99 -16.79 10.22
C GLN A 118 -19.09 -17.26 9.06
N VAL A 119 -19.61 -18.13 8.19
CA VAL A 119 -18.87 -18.64 7.03
C VAL A 119 -19.19 -17.81 5.79
N VAL A 120 -18.16 -17.21 5.22
CA VAL A 120 -18.20 -16.54 3.93
C VAL A 120 -17.78 -17.53 2.85
N THR A 121 -18.49 -17.52 1.72
CA THR A 121 -18.07 -18.20 0.48
C THR A 121 -17.61 -17.16 -0.53
N VAL A 122 -16.44 -17.37 -1.11
CA VAL A 122 -15.78 -16.44 -2.02
C VAL A 122 -15.68 -16.99 -3.44
N SER A 123 -15.48 -16.09 -4.40
CA SER A 123 -15.08 -16.42 -5.75
C SER A 123 -14.08 -15.39 -6.30
N PRO A 124 -13.02 -15.82 -7.00
CA PRO A 124 -12.60 -17.20 -7.23
C PRO A 124 -12.16 -17.91 -5.94
N VAL A 125 -11.81 -19.20 -6.02
CA VAL A 125 -11.19 -19.95 -4.91
C VAL A 125 -9.91 -19.23 -4.44
N TRP A 126 -9.49 -19.47 -3.21
CA TRP A 126 -8.17 -19.04 -2.73
C TRP A 126 -7.06 -19.71 -3.53
N ASP A 127 -5.91 -19.06 -3.63
CA ASP A 127 -4.75 -19.61 -4.33
C ASP A 127 -4.29 -20.92 -3.64
N THR A 128 -3.81 -21.87 -4.43
CA THR A 128 -3.37 -23.18 -3.95
C THR A 128 -2.32 -23.03 -2.84
N GLY A 129 -2.57 -23.67 -1.69
CA GLY A 129 -1.68 -23.61 -0.52
C GLY A 129 -1.73 -22.31 0.28
N LYS A 130 -2.46 -21.29 -0.19
CA LYS A 130 -2.61 -19.97 0.45
C LYS A 130 -4.04 -19.71 0.93
N ALA A 131 -4.77 -20.77 1.25
CA ALA A 131 -6.05 -20.67 1.93
C ALA A 131 -5.87 -19.98 3.30
N PRO A 132 -6.69 -18.97 3.65
CA PRO A 132 -6.65 -18.33 4.97
C PRO A 132 -6.91 -19.33 6.11
N ASP A 133 -6.33 -19.06 7.27
CA ASP A 133 -6.44 -19.83 8.51
C ASP A 133 -6.64 -18.92 9.73
N ASP A 134 -6.42 -19.45 10.93
CA ASP A 134 -6.54 -18.72 12.20
C ASP A 134 -5.49 -17.61 12.41
N THR A 135 -4.43 -17.57 11.58
CA THR A 135 -3.45 -16.48 11.57
C THR A 135 -3.85 -15.33 10.65
N SER A 136 -4.93 -15.51 9.88
CA SER A 136 -5.25 -14.63 8.77
C SER A 136 -6.13 -13.46 9.21
N HIS A 137 -5.61 -12.26 9.05
CA HIS A 137 -6.37 -11.04 9.29
C HIS A 137 -7.16 -10.68 8.04
N TYR A 138 -8.44 -10.35 8.20
CA TYR A 138 -9.32 -10.02 7.10
C TYR A 138 -9.94 -8.64 7.27
N LEU A 139 -10.26 -8.05 6.12
CA LEU A 139 -11.04 -6.82 5.99
C LEU A 139 -12.11 -7.06 4.92
N VAL A 140 -13.37 -6.80 5.27
CA VAL A 140 -14.49 -6.78 4.33
C VAL A 140 -14.85 -5.33 4.03
N CYS A 141 -14.87 -4.97 2.74
CA CYS A 141 -15.19 -3.62 2.30
C CYS A 141 -15.97 -3.61 0.98
N GLY A 142 -16.50 -2.44 0.61
CA GLY A 142 -17.17 -2.25 -0.68
C GLY A 142 -16.22 -2.41 -1.86
N ASN A 143 -16.78 -2.67 -3.05
CA ASN A 143 -16.00 -2.74 -4.27
C ASN A 143 -15.44 -1.34 -4.64
N GLY A 144 -14.12 -1.21 -4.76
CA GLY A 144 -13.45 0.06 -5.01
C GLY A 144 -13.26 0.90 -3.74
N SER A 145 -13.07 0.25 -2.60
CA SER A 145 -12.85 0.88 -1.30
C SER A 145 -11.60 0.33 -0.63
N ILE A 146 -11.01 1.10 0.28
CA ILE A 146 -9.79 0.74 1.01
C ILE A 146 -8.68 0.27 0.07
N LEU A 147 -8.48 1.03 -1.02
CA LEU A 147 -7.50 0.73 -2.07
C LEU A 147 -7.66 -0.65 -2.72
N THR A 148 -8.84 -1.27 -2.66
CA THR A 148 -9.11 -2.58 -3.28
C THR A 148 -10.38 -2.55 -4.12
N GLY A 149 -10.41 -3.37 -5.17
CA GLY A 149 -11.57 -3.42 -6.07
C GLY A 149 -11.50 -4.55 -7.09
N ALA A 150 -12.60 -4.75 -7.82
CA ALA A 150 -12.66 -5.59 -9.00
C ALA A 150 -12.35 -4.76 -10.23
N VAL A 151 -11.48 -5.28 -11.10
CA VAL A 151 -11.19 -4.70 -12.41
C VAL A 151 -12.47 -4.73 -13.26
N GLN A 152 -12.70 -3.70 -14.06
CA GLN A 152 -13.78 -3.70 -15.07
C GLN A 152 -13.30 -4.23 -16.41
N SER A 153 -12.09 -3.83 -16.81
CA SER A 153 -11.41 -4.32 -18.02
C SER A 153 -9.92 -3.98 -17.97
N GLY A 154 -9.10 -4.67 -18.76
CA GLY A 154 -7.68 -4.39 -18.92
C GLY A 154 -7.22 -4.51 -20.37
N THR A 155 -6.16 -3.79 -20.70
CA THR A 155 -5.41 -3.94 -21.95
C THR A 155 -3.99 -4.40 -21.62
N ALA A 156 -3.06 -4.34 -22.58
CA ALA A 156 -1.66 -4.63 -22.32
C ALA A 156 -1.04 -3.68 -21.28
N ASN A 157 -1.44 -2.40 -21.23
CA ASN A 157 -0.79 -1.39 -20.38
C ASN A 157 -1.77 -0.47 -19.63
N THR A 158 -3.05 -0.83 -19.58
CA THR A 158 -4.06 -0.12 -18.81
C THR A 158 -4.99 -1.08 -18.08
N VAL A 159 -5.57 -0.60 -17.00
CA VAL A 159 -6.63 -1.28 -16.26
C VAL A 159 -7.68 -0.27 -15.83
N ARG A 160 -8.95 -0.60 -16.06
CA ARG A 160 -10.10 0.18 -15.60
C ARG A 160 -10.53 -0.34 -14.23
N LEU A 161 -10.48 0.54 -13.24
CA LEU A 161 -10.76 0.24 -11.83
C LEU A 161 -12.28 0.15 -11.57
N ALA A 162 -12.67 -0.20 -10.35
CA ALA A 162 -14.02 -0.59 -9.97
C ALA A 162 -15.07 0.52 -10.18
N GLY A 163 -14.66 1.79 -10.16
CA GLY A 163 -15.53 2.94 -10.44
C GLY A 163 -15.60 3.95 -9.30
N ASN A 164 -15.35 3.51 -8.08
CA ASN A 164 -15.54 4.29 -6.84
C ASN A 164 -14.24 4.98 -6.37
N GLU A 165 -13.13 4.78 -7.06
CA GLU A 165 -11.84 5.35 -6.70
C GLU A 165 -11.84 6.88 -6.84
N ASN A 166 -10.80 7.52 -6.32
CA ASN A 166 -10.65 8.97 -6.34
C ASN A 166 -10.90 9.60 -7.73
N SER A 167 -11.62 10.72 -7.77
CA SER A 167 -11.98 11.41 -9.02
C SER A 167 -10.96 12.43 -9.50
N LYS A 168 -9.83 12.59 -8.80
CA LYS A 168 -8.73 13.45 -9.22
C LYS A 168 -7.81 12.71 -10.20
N ASN A 169 -7.44 13.40 -11.28
CA ASN A 169 -6.41 12.90 -12.18
C ASN A 169 -5.09 12.72 -11.44
N ASP A 170 -4.36 11.67 -11.82
CA ASP A 170 -3.06 11.28 -11.29
C ASP A 170 -3.02 11.06 -9.77
N PHE A 171 -4.17 10.85 -9.12
CA PHE A 171 -4.23 10.53 -7.69
C PHE A 171 -3.40 9.28 -7.34
N PHE A 172 -3.48 8.24 -8.17
CA PHE A 172 -2.71 7.00 -8.01
C PHE A 172 -1.41 6.99 -8.82
N LYS A 173 -0.94 8.13 -9.31
CA LYS A 173 0.38 8.19 -9.94
C LYS A 173 1.45 7.78 -8.93
N ASP A 174 2.40 6.96 -9.38
CA ASP A 174 3.45 6.34 -8.57
C ASP A 174 2.98 5.31 -7.53
N TYR A 175 1.70 4.96 -7.50
CA TYR A 175 1.23 3.79 -6.75
C TYR A 175 1.57 2.51 -7.51
N PHE A 176 1.67 1.41 -6.78
CA PHE A 176 1.66 0.06 -7.32
C PHE A 176 0.23 -0.47 -7.37
N ILE A 177 -0.05 -1.25 -8.40
CA ILE A 177 -1.26 -2.06 -8.54
C ILE A 177 -0.85 -3.53 -8.60
N MET A 178 -1.30 -4.30 -7.61
CA MET A 178 -1.19 -5.75 -7.60
C MET A 178 -2.51 -6.36 -8.04
N ILE A 179 -2.49 -7.32 -8.96
CA ILE A 179 -3.66 -8.16 -9.24
C ILE A 179 -3.72 -9.23 -8.14
N ALA A 180 -4.67 -9.07 -7.24
CA ALA A 180 -4.83 -9.80 -5.98
C ALA A 180 -5.71 -11.07 -6.11
N GLY A 181 -6.25 -11.34 -7.30
CA GLY A 181 -7.07 -12.51 -7.60
C GLY A 181 -7.58 -12.50 -9.03
N GLY A 182 -8.06 -13.66 -9.51
CA GLY A 182 -8.61 -13.81 -10.86
C GLY A 182 -7.54 -13.86 -11.96
N LYS A 183 -7.90 -13.45 -13.17
CA LYS A 183 -6.97 -13.49 -14.31
C LYS A 183 -5.79 -12.55 -14.08
N GLY A 184 -4.57 -13.04 -14.27
CA GLY A 184 -3.35 -12.26 -14.08
C GLY A 184 -2.95 -12.03 -12.61
N ALA A 185 -3.53 -12.78 -11.67
CA ALA A 185 -3.18 -12.72 -10.25
C ALA A 185 -1.67 -12.90 -10.00
N GLY A 186 -1.15 -12.16 -9.03
CA GLY A 186 0.26 -12.14 -8.65
C GLY A 186 1.13 -11.14 -9.41
N GLN A 187 0.63 -10.54 -10.51
CA GLN A 187 1.36 -9.48 -11.21
C GLN A 187 1.25 -8.16 -10.46
N VAL A 188 2.36 -7.43 -10.39
CA VAL A 188 2.44 -6.08 -9.79
C VAL A 188 3.00 -5.14 -10.84
N GLN A 189 2.39 -3.97 -10.98
CA GLN A 189 2.87 -2.91 -11.87
C GLN A 189 2.80 -1.55 -11.22
N LYS A 190 3.70 -0.65 -11.60
CA LYS A 190 3.67 0.75 -11.17
C LYS A 190 2.76 1.57 -12.09
N ILE A 191 1.94 2.45 -11.52
CA ILE A 191 1.00 3.32 -12.24
C ILE A 191 1.74 4.60 -12.66
N LYS A 192 1.81 4.86 -13.96
CA LYS A 192 2.42 6.07 -14.54
C LYS A 192 1.46 7.25 -14.63
N ALA A 193 0.16 6.97 -14.80
CA ALA A 193 -0.88 7.97 -14.96
C ALA A 193 -2.23 7.38 -14.58
N TYR A 194 -3.14 8.22 -14.10
CA TYR A 194 -4.49 7.82 -13.74
C TYR A 194 -5.50 8.88 -14.16
N ASN A 195 -6.57 8.47 -14.83
CA ASN A 195 -7.65 9.37 -15.20
C ASN A 195 -8.80 9.24 -14.20
N GLY A 196 -9.02 10.29 -13.41
CA GLY A 196 -9.99 10.31 -12.33
C GLY A 196 -11.45 10.27 -12.79
N THR A 197 -11.75 10.61 -14.05
CA THR A 197 -13.10 10.52 -14.60
C THR A 197 -13.41 9.12 -15.11
N THR A 198 -12.51 8.56 -15.91
CA THR A 198 -12.69 7.24 -16.55
C THR A 198 -12.29 6.07 -15.66
N LYS A 199 -11.59 6.36 -14.55
CA LYS A 199 -11.01 5.38 -13.60
C LYS A 199 -10.00 4.44 -14.27
N ILE A 200 -9.32 4.92 -15.30
CA ILE A 200 -8.29 4.15 -16.01
C ILE A 200 -6.93 4.46 -15.42
N ALA A 201 -6.27 3.43 -14.90
CA ALA A 201 -4.86 3.48 -14.53
C ALA A 201 -4.02 2.96 -15.70
N ALA A 202 -3.03 3.75 -16.12
CA ALA A 202 -2.01 3.34 -17.07
C ALA A 202 -0.77 2.90 -16.30
N VAL A 203 -0.20 1.75 -16.69
CA VAL A 203 0.96 1.16 -16.02
C VAL A 203 2.25 1.38 -16.81
N GLU A 204 3.39 1.36 -16.11
CA GLU A 204 4.72 1.55 -16.70
C GLU A 204 5.14 0.38 -17.59
N SER A 205 4.92 -0.85 -17.15
CA SER A 205 5.23 -2.07 -17.91
C SER A 205 3.95 -2.84 -18.28
N ASN A 206 3.99 -3.52 -19.43
CA ASN A 206 2.85 -4.30 -19.90
C ASN A 206 2.56 -5.48 -18.96
N TRP A 207 1.28 -5.82 -18.83
CA TRP A 207 0.85 -7.08 -18.23
C TRP A 207 1.29 -8.26 -19.10
N HIS A 208 1.86 -9.29 -18.48
CA HIS A 208 2.11 -10.55 -19.17
C HIS A 208 0.79 -11.27 -19.44
N THR A 209 -0.06 -11.36 -18.41
CA THR A 209 -1.46 -11.79 -18.54
C THR A 209 -2.37 -10.60 -18.26
N GLN A 210 -3.13 -10.17 -19.26
CA GLN A 210 -3.99 -9.00 -19.11
C GLN A 210 -5.12 -9.28 -18.10
N PRO A 211 -5.31 -8.42 -17.07
CA PRO A 211 -6.43 -8.54 -16.15
C PRO A 211 -7.75 -8.23 -16.85
N ASP A 212 -8.85 -8.80 -16.36
CA ASP A 212 -10.19 -8.63 -16.89
C ASP A 212 -11.23 -8.47 -15.76
N ALA A 213 -12.52 -8.54 -16.10
CA ALA A 213 -13.60 -8.37 -15.12
C ALA A 213 -13.65 -9.43 -13.99
N THR A 214 -12.85 -10.51 -14.10
CA THR A 214 -12.68 -11.52 -13.06
C THR A 214 -11.53 -11.20 -12.11
N SER A 215 -10.71 -10.20 -12.45
CA SER A 215 -9.53 -9.80 -11.68
C SER A 215 -9.88 -8.87 -10.53
N PHE A 216 -9.14 -9.00 -9.43
CA PHE A 216 -9.22 -8.10 -8.28
C PHE A 216 -7.88 -7.39 -8.12
N TYR A 217 -7.88 -6.16 -7.61
CA TYR A 217 -6.66 -5.40 -7.38
C TYR A 217 -6.54 -4.89 -5.95
N ARG A 218 -5.30 -4.61 -5.59
CA ARG A 218 -4.90 -3.80 -4.43
C ARG A 218 -3.98 -2.69 -4.92
N LEU A 219 -4.24 -1.46 -4.49
CA LEU A 219 -3.43 -0.27 -4.74
C LEU A 219 -2.63 0.05 -3.49
N TYR A 220 -1.39 0.48 -3.67
CA TYR A 220 -0.56 0.91 -2.55
C TYR A 220 0.60 1.77 -3.02
N ARG A 221 0.95 2.79 -2.24
CA ARG A 221 2.17 3.56 -2.48
C ARG A 221 3.38 2.92 -1.83
N TYR A 222 3.17 2.39 -0.64
CA TYR A 222 4.12 1.62 0.14
C TYR A 222 3.47 0.30 0.52
N GLU A 223 4.25 -0.77 0.57
CA GLU A 223 3.73 -2.03 1.11
C GLU A 223 3.18 -1.79 2.51
N TYR A 224 2.07 -2.43 2.82
CA TYR A 224 1.41 -2.25 4.09
C TYR A 224 0.72 -3.54 4.54
N ARG A 225 0.53 -3.61 5.85
CA ARG A 225 -0.15 -4.69 6.55
C ARG A 225 -1.18 -4.09 7.51
N ILE A 226 -2.35 -4.73 7.60
CA ILE A 226 -3.37 -4.36 8.59
C ILE A 226 -3.58 -5.57 9.49
N GLU A 227 -3.32 -5.37 10.78
CA GLU A 227 -3.43 -6.40 11.81
C GLU A 227 -4.51 -6.00 12.82
N VAL A 228 -5.12 -7.02 13.41
CA VAL A 228 -6.04 -6.90 14.54
C VAL A 228 -5.37 -7.60 15.72
N PRO A 229 -4.38 -6.95 16.38
CA PRO A 229 -3.52 -7.61 17.36
C PRO A 229 -4.24 -7.94 18.66
N ALA A 230 -5.25 -7.15 19.04
CA ALA A 230 -5.92 -7.31 20.31
C ALA A 230 -7.41 -6.99 20.21
N ALA A 231 -8.14 -7.75 21.01
CA ALA A 231 -9.57 -7.81 20.99
C ALA A 231 -10.12 -7.76 22.43
N ALA A 232 -10.04 -6.60 23.11
CA ALA A 232 -10.67 -6.41 24.43
C ALA A 232 -12.21 -6.40 24.36
N GLU A 233 -12.92 -6.63 25.48
CA GLU A 233 -14.37 -6.90 25.50
C GLU A 233 -15.20 -5.92 24.65
N ASN A 234 -14.87 -4.62 24.68
CA ASN A 234 -15.59 -3.58 23.94
C ASN A 234 -14.78 -2.89 22.84
N LEU A 235 -13.52 -3.25 22.64
CA LEU A 235 -12.62 -2.57 21.70
C LEU A 235 -11.95 -3.56 20.75
N LYS A 236 -11.79 -3.11 19.51
CA LYS A 236 -10.95 -3.77 18.50
C LYS A 236 -9.82 -2.81 18.15
N THR A 237 -8.59 -3.21 18.48
CA THR A 237 -7.39 -2.46 18.10
C THR A 237 -7.02 -2.86 16.68
N ILE A 238 -6.84 -1.87 15.82
CA ILE A 238 -6.43 -2.04 14.43
C ILE A 238 -5.05 -1.39 14.31
N LYS A 239 -4.07 -2.17 13.88
CA LYS A 239 -2.70 -1.71 13.64
C LYS A 239 -2.45 -1.70 12.13
N VAL A 240 -2.06 -0.54 11.61
CA VAL A 240 -1.62 -0.37 10.23
C VAL A 240 -0.12 -0.21 10.24
N THR A 241 0.60 -1.11 9.58
CA THR A 241 2.06 -1.07 9.43
C THR A 241 2.39 -0.79 7.97
N VAL A 242 3.19 0.24 7.71
CA VAL A 242 3.65 0.64 6.37
C VAL A 242 5.17 0.47 6.30
N PHE A 243 5.63 -0.14 5.20
CA PHE A 243 7.05 -0.41 4.94
C PHE A 243 7.58 0.57 3.89
N TYR A 244 8.58 1.37 4.27
CA TYR A 244 9.11 2.42 3.40
C TYR A 244 10.64 2.38 3.33
N PRO A 245 11.24 2.76 2.18
CA PRO A 245 12.68 2.82 2.04
C PRO A 245 13.27 3.99 2.83
N SER A 246 14.36 3.74 3.55
CA SER A 246 15.14 4.71 4.30
C SER A 246 16.62 4.41 4.09
N GLY A 247 17.23 5.07 3.11
CA GLY A 247 18.57 4.70 2.61
C GLY A 247 18.54 3.29 2.01
N ASP A 248 19.46 2.43 2.47
CA ASP A 248 19.58 1.03 2.01
C ASP A 248 18.71 0.03 2.80
N SER A 249 17.91 0.52 3.75
CA SER A 249 17.07 -0.32 4.62
C SER A 249 15.58 -0.04 4.40
N LEU A 250 14.76 -1.07 4.57
CA LEU A 250 13.32 -0.90 4.76
C LEU A 250 13.04 -0.61 6.24
N LYS A 251 12.33 0.47 6.52
CA LYS A 251 11.81 0.80 7.84
C LYS A 251 10.32 0.56 7.89
N GLU A 252 9.83 0.33 9.10
CA GLU A 252 8.43 0.14 9.39
C GLU A 252 7.90 1.35 10.16
N LEU A 253 6.71 1.82 9.78
CA LEU A 253 5.94 2.78 10.54
C LEU A 253 4.62 2.13 10.89
N SER A 254 4.28 2.07 12.17
CA SER A 254 3.00 1.52 12.63
C SER A 254 2.16 2.58 13.30
N LEU A 255 0.89 2.66 12.93
CA LEU A 255 -0.13 3.45 13.61
C LEU A 255 -1.23 2.52 14.12
N THR A 256 -1.84 2.88 15.25
CA THR A 256 -2.92 2.11 15.85
C THR A 256 -4.15 2.97 16.04
N THR A 257 -5.32 2.39 15.82
CA THR A 257 -6.61 2.99 16.18
C THR A 257 -7.48 1.97 16.90
N GLU A 258 -8.35 2.45 17.77
CA GLU A 258 -9.29 1.63 18.50
C GLU A 258 -10.70 1.91 18.01
N LYS A 259 -11.47 0.84 17.81
CA LYS A 259 -12.87 0.94 17.43
C LYS A 259 -13.76 0.21 18.42
N HIS A 260 -14.84 0.87 18.82
CA HIS A 260 -15.85 0.24 19.66
C HIS A 260 -16.49 -0.94 18.93
N ARG A 261 -16.62 -2.07 19.62
CA ARG A 261 -17.50 -3.17 19.20
C ARG A 261 -18.93 -2.77 19.52
N ARG A 262 -19.59 -2.13 18.57
CA ARG A 262 -21.04 -1.92 18.66
C ARG A 262 -21.75 -2.99 17.87
#